data_AF-A0A4Q5PE38-F1
#
_entry.id   AF-A0A4Q5PE38-F1
#
_cell.length_a   1.000
_cell.length_b   1.000
_cell.length_c   1.000
_cell.angle_alpha   90.00
_cell.angle_beta   90.00
_cell.angle_gamma   90.00
#
_symmetry.space_group_name_H-M   'P 1'
#
loop_
_entity.id
_entity.type
_entity.pdbx_description
1 polymer ?
#
loop_
_entity_poly.entity_id
_entity_poly.type
_entity_poly.pdbx_seq_one_letter_code
_entity_poly.pdbx_strand_id
1 'polypeptide(L)'
;KIRDIKNVLGVTLSKPIEVESNAFASLMHVIQSFNGFMFVENSILLPDGRFIIGPLSDVDQSDMGEPDAINPEDYRHQRDTEGIPKELVEMREKNYCKLAEHGFKCALWLPINSDSKLRPMIEIASRLYALNALVMWVTLPEDFIPTDALTKLIEKQNIHQWLTEEESEILKLSREEAKEEHLDSIGWKFENMWPLAWILGFKTPPLFYIGMIPEEISTEMLLQFIPENQGPEQILAKNMFHTEDEIIEMEDLFYCAHNAIRSAQIGNKTVPPRFHPVRDGGAIHERRHALTWSLSPEVSWEETDLST
;
A
#
# COMPACT_ATOMS: atom_id res chain seq x y z
N LYS A 1 16.15 31.71 -9.27
CA LYS A 1 16.70 32.42 -8.09
C LYS A 1 15.66 32.32 -6.98
N ILE A 2 15.81 31.33 -6.09
CA ILE A 2 15.01 31.23 -4.86
C ILE A 2 15.43 32.44 -4.02
N ARG A 3 14.55 33.42 -3.89
CA ARG A 3 14.73 34.61 -3.05
C ARG A 3 13.60 34.56 -2.02
N ASP A 4 13.98 34.70 -0.76
CA ASP A 4 13.16 34.65 0.45
C ASP A 4 12.89 33.25 1.02
N ILE A 5 13.95 32.62 1.55
CA ILE A 5 13.76 31.71 2.68
C ILE A 5 13.41 32.58 3.88
N LYS A 6 12.12 32.60 4.27
CA LYS A 6 11.71 33.09 5.58
C LYS A 6 11.99 32.00 6.60
N ASN A 7 12.75 32.34 7.63
CA ASN A 7 13.24 31.42 8.66
C ASN A 7 12.13 30.51 9.20
N VAL A 8 12.46 29.24 9.43
CA VAL A 8 11.57 28.28 10.10
C VAL A 8 11.92 28.27 11.59
N LEU A 9 10.94 28.55 12.45
CA LEU A 9 11.05 28.42 13.89
C LEU A 9 10.22 27.21 14.33
N GLY A 10 10.89 26.11 14.70
CA GLY A 10 10.25 24.94 15.30
C GLY A 10 10.23 25.08 16.82
N VAL A 11 9.05 24.94 17.44
CA VAL A 11 8.89 24.90 18.90
C VAL A 11 8.26 23.55 19.25
N THR A 12 8.94 22.77 20.09
CA THR A 12 8.37 21.54 20.67
C THR A 12 7.96 21.82 22.10
N LEU A 13 6.73 21.48 22.45
CA LEU A 13 6.20 21.66 23.80
C LEU A 13 6.27 20.33 24.54
N SER A 14 6.64 20.38 25.83
CA SER A 14 6.75 19.17 26.67
C SER A 14 5.41 18.59 27.08
N LYS A 15 4.32 19.33 26.87
CA LYS A 15 2.93 18.92 27.10
C LYS A 15 2.02 19.58 26.05
N PRO A 16 0.87 18.96 25.71
CA PRO A 16 -0.16 19.62 24.92
C PRO A 16 -0.59 20.94 25.58
N ILE A 17 -0.93 21.93 24.76
CA ILE A 17 -1.47 23.21 25.21
C ILE A 17 -2.94 23.31 24.83
N GLU A 18 -3.76 23.82 25.74
CA GLU A 18 -5.16 24.09 25.47
C GLU A 18 -5.30 25.31 24.55
N VAL A 19 -6.27 25.28 23.65
CA VAL A 19 -6.54 26.37 22.67
C VAL A 19 -6.85 27.70 23.37
N GLU A 20 -7.45 27.63 24.56
CA GLU A 20 -7.80 28.80 25.39
C GLU A 20 -6.63 29.33 26.23
N SER A 21 -5.45 28.67 26.17
CA SER A 21 -4.31 29.04 27.01
C SER A 21 -3.58 30.30 26.52
N ASN A 22 -2.99 31.02 27.47
CA ASN A 22 -2.10 32.16 27.16
C ASN A 22 -0.89 31.75 26.29
N ALA A 23 -0.45 30.50 26.40
CA ALA A 23 0.63 29.95 25.58
C ALA A 23 0.21 29.81 24.12
N PHE A 24 -0.99 29.28 23.87
CA PHE A 24 -1.56 29.20 22.53
C PHE A 24 -1.75 30.59 21.91
N ALA A 25 -2.30 31.55 22.68
CA ALA A 25 -2.45 32.93 22.25
C ALA A 25 -1.11 33.59 21.86
N SER A 26 -0.05 33.29 22.61
CA SER A 26 1.31 33.79 22.32
C SER A 26 1.86 33.20 21.01
N LEU A 27 1.66 31.91 20.76
CA LEU A 27 2.08 31.26 19.50
C LEU A 27 1.28 31.79 18.30
N MET A 28 -0.02 32.05 18.48
CA MET A 28 -0.85 32.71 17.47
C MET A 28 -0.32 34.10 17.13
N HIS A 29 0.07 34.88 18.12
CA HIS A 29 0.66 36.21 17.90
C HIS A 29 1.98 36.14 17.10
N VAL A 30 2.80 35.11 17.34
CA VAL A 30 4.05 34.90 16.58
C VAL A 30 3.75 34.59 15.12
N ILE A 31 2.87 33.62 14.82
CA ILE A 31 2.58 33.29 13.42
C ILE A 31 1.91 34.45 12.67
N GLN A 32 1.11 35.28 13.37
CA GLN A 32 0.54 36.52 12.84
C GLN A 32 1.59 37.56 12.50
N SER A 33 2.55 37.79 13.40
CA SER A 33 3.59 38.81 13.22
C SER A 33 4.53 38.49 12.05
N PHE A 34 4.73 37.21 11.76
CA PHE A 34 5.66 36.76 10.72
C PHE A 34 4.99 36.21 9.46
N ASN A 35 3.64 36.22 9.39
CA ASN A 35 2.87 35.59 8.32
C ASN A 35 3.28 34.12 8.09
N GLY A 36 3.44 33.39 9.19
CA GLY A 36 3.85 31.98 9.24
C GLY A 36 2.66 31.01 9.29
N PHE A 37 2.90 29.76 9.67
CA PHE A 37 1.86 28.76 9.92
C PHE A 37 2.27 27.89 11.12
N MET A 38 1.31 27.19 11.72
CA MET A 38 1.52 26.28 12.85
C MET A 38 0.87 24.92 12.58
N PHE A 39 1.50 23.85 13.04
CA PHE A 39 0.88 22.52 13.08
C PHE A 39 0.12 22.34 14.40
N VAL A 40 -1.15 21.98 14.32
CA VAL A 40 -2.02 21.68 15.47
C VAL A 40 -2.85 20.44 15.13
N GLU A 41 -2.75 19.39 15.93
CA GLU A 41 -3.50 18.13 15.75
C GLU A 41 -3.50 17.63 14.29
N ASN A 42 -2.31 17.45 13.73
CA ASN A 42 -2.09 17.02 12.33
C ASN A 42 -2.73 17.95 11.27
N SER A 43 -3.07 19.18 11.65
CA SER A 43 -3.64 20.20 10.77
C SER A 43 -2.73 21.42 10.66
N ILE A 44 -2.80 22.13 9.54
CA ILE A 44 -2.05 23.38 9.30
C ILE A 44 -2.98 24.56 9.59
N LEU A 45 -2.63 25.33 10.62
CA LEU A 45 -3.29 26.57 11.03
C LEU A 45 -2.57 27.79 10.47
N LEU A 46 -3.32 28.67 9.82
CA LEU A 46 -2.84 29.94 9.29
C LEU A 46 -2.98 31.10 10.31
N PRO A 47 -2.30 32.24 10.06
CA PRO A 47 -2.36 33.42 10.94
C PRO A 47 -3.74 34.00 11.16
N ASP A 48 -4.63 33.82 10.19
CA ASP A 48 -6.02 34.27 10.23
C ASP A 48 -6.94 33.32 11.01
N GLY A 49 -6.38 32.26 11.60
CA GLY A 49 -7.10 31.27 12.40
C GLY A 49 -7.75 30.16 11.57
N ARG A 50 -7.53 30.11 10.25
CA ARG A 50 -8.08 29.06 9.39
C ARG A 50 -7.17 27.84 9.33
N PHE A 51 -7.78 26.67 9.41
CA PHE A 51 -7.13 25.40 9.12
C PHE A 51 -7.25 25.09 7.63
N ILE A 52 -6.15 24.84 6.94
CA ILE A 52 -6.13 24.66 5.47
C ILE A 52 -5.86 23.22 5.03
N ILE A 53 -5.27 22.41 5.89
CA ILE A 53 -4.95 21.00 5.64
C ILE A 53 -5.13 20.27 6.98
N GLY A 54 -5.65 19.04 6.95
CA GLY A 54 -5.79 18.18 8.12
C GLY A 54 -7.23 18.08 8.66
N PRO A 55 -7.45 17.25 9.68
CA PRO A 55 -8.78 16.93 10.22
C PRO A 55 -9.55 18.14 10.76
N LEU A 56 -8.87 19.23 11.11
CA LEU A 56 -9.49 20.46 11.60
C LEU A 56 -9.79 21.49 10.50
N SER A 57 -9.51 21.17 9.23
CA SER A 57 -9.73 22.10 8.12
C SER A 57 -11.22 22.22 7.75
N ASP A 58 -11.73 23.46 7.72
CA ASP A 58 -13.03 23.84 7.15
C ASP A 58 -12.99 23.81 5.61
N VAL A 59 -12.11 23.00 5.01
CA VAL A 59 -12.14 22.78 3.57
C VAL A 59 -13.41 22.01 3.29
N ASP A 60 -14.42 22.79 2.92
CA ASP A 60 -15.73 22.38 2.50
C ASP A 60 -15.58 21.16 1.58
N GLN A 61 -16.09 20.01 2.01
CA GLN A 61 -16.13 18.81 1.17
C GLN A 61 -17.01 19.04 -0.08
N SER A 62 -17.65 20.21 -0.19
CA SER A 62 -18.54 20.66 -1.26
C SER A 62 -17.85 20.99 -2.60
N ASP A 63 -16.52 21.14 -2.63
CA ASP A 63 -15.78 21.35 -3.90
C ASP A 63 -15.32 20.04 -4.55
N MET A 64 -15.65 18.91 -3.94
CA MET A 64 -15.74 17.63 -4.63
C MET A 64 -17.14 17.61 -5.23
N GLY A 65 -17.29 18.12 -6.46
CA GLY A 65 -18.53 17.92 -7.21
C GLY A 65 -18.97 16.46 -7.07
N GLU A 66 -20.26 16.22 -6.85
CA GLU A 66 -20.80 14.86 -6.79
C GLU A 66 -20.17 14.07 -7.94
N PRO A 67 -19.55 12.90 -7.68
CA PRO A 67 -19.00 12.10 -8.76
C PRO A 67 -20.12 11.88 -9.76
N ASP A 68 -19.93 12.37 -10.99
CA ASP A 68 -20.91 12.23 -12.06
C ASP A 68 -21.37 10.76 -12.07
N ALA A 69 -22.69 10.55 -12.07
CA ALA A 69 -23.25 9.21 -12.05
C ALA A 69 -22.61 8.38 -13.19
N ILE A 70 -21.92 7.31 -12.81
CA ILE A 70 -21.18 6.48 -13.77
C ILE A 70 -22.18 5.75 -14.64
N ASN A 71 -22.07 5.94 -15.96
CA ASN A 71 -22.81 5.16 -16.94
C ASN A 71 -21.96 3.96 -17.38
N PRO A 72 -22.34 2.71 -17.06
CA PRO A 72 -21.55 1.52 -17.42
C PRO A 72 -21.27 1.37 -18.92
N GLU A 73 -22.13 1.94 -19.78
CA GLU A 73 -21.94 1.90 -21.24
C GLU A 73 -20.69 2.67 -21.69
N ASP A 74 -20.23 3.66 -20.92
CA ASP A 74 -19.00 4.42 -21.22
C ASP A 74 -17.72 3.63 -20.88
N TYR A 75 -17.87 2.52 -20.14
CA TYR A 75 -16.78 1.69 -19.63
C TYR A 75 -16.80 0.27 -20.20
N ARG A 76 -17.34 0.12 -21.41
CA ARG A 76 -17.27 -1.15 -22.15
C ARG A 76 -15.86 -1.41 -22.67
N HIS A 77 -15.46 -2.68 -22.68
CA HIS A 77 -14.14 -3.06 -23.18
C HIS A 77 -14.05 -2.81 -24.70
N GLN A 78 -12.97 -2.16 -25.14
CA GLN A 78 -12.85 -1.59 -26.49
C GLN A 78 -11.96 -2.41 -27.44
N ARG A 79 -11.22 -3.40 -26.93
CA ARG A 79 -10.43 -4.31 -27.77
C ARG A 79 -11.28 -5.49 -28.22
N ASP A 80 -10.86 -6.13 -29.31
CA ASP A 80 -11.40 -7.42 -29.72
C ASP A 80 -11.26 -8.45 -28.59
N THR A 81 -12.33 -9.22 -28.37
CA THR A 81 -12.48 -10.22 -27.30
C THR A 81 -12.70 -11.62 -27.87
N GLU A 82 -12.49 -11.83 -29.17
CA GLU A 82 -12.55 -13.16 -29.77
C GLU A 82 -11.63 -14.14 -29.01
N GLY A 83 -12.22 -15.26 -28.54
CA GLY A 83 -11.51 -16.29 -27.77
C GLY A 83 -11.36 -16.01 -26.27
N ILE A 84 -11.75 -14.83 -25.77
CA ILE A 84 -11.75 -14.52 -24.34
C ILE A 84 -13.09 -14.94 -23.72
N PRO A 85 -13.10 -15.65 -22.57
CA PRO A 85 -14.32 -15.95 -21.83
C PRO A 85 -15.13 -14.69 -21.51
N LYS A 86 -16.44 -14.75 -21.72
CA LYS A 86 -17.36 -13.60 -21.54
C LYS A 86 -17.33 -13.08 -20.11
N GLU A 87 -17.19 -13.99 -19.15
CA GLU A 87 -17.14 -13.70 -17.72
C GLU A 87 -15.93 -12.82 -17.36
N LEU A 88 -14.77 -13.03 -18.01
CA LEU A 88 -13.59 -12.19 -17.80
C LEU A 88 -13.76 -10.78 -18.39
N VAL A 89 -14.45 -10.67 -19.52
CA VAL A 89 -14.78 -9.37 -20.11
C VAL A 89 -15.75 -8.61 -19.21
N GLU A 90 -16.80 -9.25 -18.71
CA GLU A 90 -17.76 -8.64 -17.79
C GLU A 90 -17.11 -8.24 -16.46
N MET A 91 -16.20 -9.07 -15.93
CA MET A 91 -15.38 -8.74 -14.76
C MET A 91 -14.51 -7.50 -15.01
N ARG A 92 -13.81 -7.43 -16.15
CA ARG A 92 -12.98 -6.27 -16.51
C ARG A 92 -13.80 -4.98 -16.59
N GLU A 93 -14.97 -5.02 -17.22
CA GLU A 93 -15.86 -3.85 -17.33
C GLU A 93 -16.41 -3.39 -15.97
N LYS A 94 -16.73 -4.34 -15.08
CA LYS A 94 -17.08 -4.04 -13.69
C LYS A 94 -15.92 -3.36 -12.97
N ASN A 95 -14.69 -3.84 -13.16
CA ASN A 95 -13.50 -3.18 -12.61
C ASN A 95 -13.32 -1.77 -13.16
N TYR A 96 -13.47 -1.54 -14.47
CA TYR A 96 -13.44 -0.19 -15.05
C TYR A 96 -14.40 0.78 -14.35
N CYS A 97 -15.63 0.34 -14.08
CA CYS A 97 -16.59 1.13 -13.32
C CYS A 97 -16.08 1.44 -11.90
N LYS A 98 -15.60 0.43 -11.15
CA LYS A 98 -15.04 0.64 -9.79
C LYS A 98 -13.88 1.64 -9.77
N LEU A 99 -12.98 1.57 -10.76
CA LEU A 99 -11.87 2.52 -10.90
C LEU A 99 -12.41 3.93 -11.09
N ALA A 100 -13.35 4.09 -12.01
CA ALA A 100 -13.94 5.38 -12.33
C ALA A 100 -14.69 6.00 -11.14
N GLU A 101 -15.36 5.19 -10.31
CA GLU A 101 -16.01 5.63 -9.06
C GLU A 101 -15.02 6.28 -8.10
N HIS A 102 -13.75 5.87 -8.16
CA HIS A 102 -12.66 6.41 -7.35
C HIS A 102 -11.82 7.46 -8.11
N GLY A 103 -12.26 7.90 -9.28
CA GLY A 103 -11.60 8.93 -10.09
C GLY A 103 -10.39 8.45 -10.89
N PHE A 104 -10.19 7.14 -11.02
CA PHE A 104 -9.14 6.57 -11.87
C PHE A 104 -9.65 6.40 -13.32
N LYS A 105 -8.75 6.61 -14.28
CA LYS A 105 -9.03 6.48 -15.72
C LYS A 105 -7.98 5.60 -16.37
N CYS A 106 -8.27 4.32 -16.51
CA CYS A 106 -7.42 3.37 -17.22
C CYS A 106 -7.82 3.29 -18.70
N ALA A 107 -6.93 2.72 -19.52
CA ALA A 107 -7.28 2.37 -20.90
C ALA A 107 -8.33 1.24 -20.95
N LEU A 108 -9.37 1.42 -21.76
CA LEU A 108 -10.46 0.44 -21.93
C LEU A 108 -10.13 -0.68 -22.93
N TRP A 109 -8.88 -0.76 -23.40
CA TRP A 109 -8.41 -1.73 -24.40
C TRP A 109 -7.25 -2.59 -23.89
N LEU A 110 -6.94 -2.53 -22.60
CA LEU A 110 -5.86 -3.31 -22.00
C LEU A 110 -6.07 -4.81 -22.23
N PRO A 111 -5.01 -5.58 -22.56
CA PRO A 111 -5.10 -7.05 -22.65
C PRO A 111 -5.83 -7.68 -21.45
N ILE A 112 -6.65 -8.70 -21.71
CA ILE A 112 -7.23 -9.56 -20.68
C ILE A 112 -6.43 -10.85 -20.70
N ASN A 113 -5.83 -11.21 -19.56
CA ASN A 113 -5.12 -12.47 -19.42
C ASN A 113 -6.11 -13.56 -19.02
N SER A 114 -6.28 -14.58 -19.87
CA SER A 114 -7.12 -15.75 -19.60
C SER A 114 -6.34 -16.97 -19.13
N ASP A 115 -5.01 -16.90 -19.09
CA ASP A 115 -4.13 -18.06 -18.85
C ASP A 115 -3.54 -18.07 -17.44
N SER A 116 -3.99 -17.18 -16.56
CA SER A 116 -3.60 -17.11 -15.15
C SER A 116 -3.91 -18.42 -14.43
N LYS A 117 -3.02 -18.82 -13.51
CA LYS A 117 -3.20 -20.00 -12.67
C LYS A 117 -2.76 -19.72 -11.26
N LEU A 118 -3.57 -20.06 -10.28
CA LEU A 118 -3.19 -19.87 -8.89
C LEU A 118 -2.06 -20.84 -8.47
N ARG A 119 -1.03 -20.28 -7.83
CA ARG A 119 0.01 -21.04 -7.14
C ARG A 119 -0.55 -21.92 -6.03
N PRO A 120 0.13 -23.03 -5.68
CA PRO A 120 -0.21 -23.75 -4.46
C PRO A 120 -0.17 -22.81 -3.25
N MET A 121 -1.21 -22.87 -2.40
CA MET A 121 -1.35 -21.97 -1.25
C MET A 121 -0.15 -22.02 -0.28
N ILE A 122 0.55 -23.17 -0.22
CA ILE A 122 1.77 -23.28 0.58
C ILE A 122 2.88 -22.36 0.08
N GLU A 123 3.02 -22.16 -1.22
CA GLU A 123 4.03 -21.23 -1.75
C GLU A 123 3.70 -19.79 -1.36
N ILE A 124 2.42 -19.41 -1.45
CA ILE A 124 1.92 -18.07 -1.09
C ILE A 124 2.10 -17.82 0.41
N ALA A 125 1.74 -18.79 1.26
CA ALA A 125 1.96 -18.73 2.70
C ALA A 125 3.45 -18.63 3.03
N SER A 126 4.28 -19.47 2.44
CA SER A 126 5.71 -19.44 2.69
C SER A 126 6.37 -18.13 2.25
N ARG A 127 5.93 -17.55 1.13
CA ARG A 127 6.39 -16.23 0.68
C ARG A 127 5.98 -15.12 1.65
N LEU A 128 4.74 -15.13 2.14
CA LEU A 128 4.28 -14.18 3.17
C LEU A 128 5.17 -14.26 4.42
N TYR A 129 5.49 -15.47 4.89
CA TYR A 129 6.35 -15.67 6.05
C TYR A 129 7.80 -15.27 5.81
N ALA A 130 8.32 -15.43 4.59
CA ALA A 130 9.64 -14.93 4.21
C ALA A 130 9.73 -13.41 4.28
N LEU A 131 8.73 -12.71 3.72
CA LEU A 131 8.64 -11.25 3.82
C LEU A 131 8.45 -10.78 5.26
N ASN A 132 7.61 -11.47 6.05
CA ASN A 132 7.41 -11.15 7.46
C ASN A 132 8.72 -11.28 8.25
N ALA A 133 9.46 -12.37 8.07
CA ALA A 133 10.74 -12.57 8.73
C ALA A 133 11.76 -11.48 8.36
N LEU A 134 11.81 -11.09 7.09
CA LEU A 134 12.68 -10.03 6.60
C LEU A 134 12.31 -8.66 7.21
N VAL A 135 11.01 -8.32 7.21
CA VAL A 135 10.51 -7.09 7.85
C VAL A 135 10.87 -7.09 9.33
N MET A 136 10.59 -8.18 10.06
CA MET A 136 10.95 -8.31 11.47
C MET A 136 12.46 -8.14 11.70
N TRP A 137 13.31 -8.72 10.84
CA TRP A 137 14.76 -8.63 10.94
C TRP A 137 15.24 -7.18 10.91
N VAL A 138 14.73 -6.38 9.97
CA VAL A 138 15.11 -4.98 9.73
C VAL A 138 14.47 -4.01 10.73
N THR A 139 13.19 -4.20 11.08
CA THR A 139 12.41 -3.16 11.77
C THR A 139 12.29 -3.36 13.28
N LEU A 140 12.25 -4.60 13.77
CA LEU A 140 12.03 -4.86 15.19
C LEU A 140 13.34 -4.74 15.98
N PRO A 141 13.32 -4.13 17.18
CA PRO A 141 14.50 -4.09 18.04
C PRO A 141 14.79 -5.46 18.65
N GLU A 142 16.07 -5.73 18.95
CA GLU A 142 16.49 -7.00 19.57
C GLU A 142 15.87 -7.24 20.95
N ASP A 143 15.57 -6.18 21.70
CA ASP A 143 14.88 -6.26 22.99
C ASP A 143 13.43 -6.78 22.88
N PHE A 144 12.82 -6.66 21.70
CA PHE A 144 11.47 -7.17 21.43
C PHE A 144 11.51 -8.63 20.98
N ILE A 145 12.36 -8.93 20.00
CA ILE A 145 12.64 -10.30 19.55
C ILE A 145 14.16 -10.49 19.45
N PRO A 146 14.77 -11.34 20.30
CA PRO A 146 16.21 -11.59 20.22
C PRO A 146 16.59 -12.23 18.88
N THR A 147 17.78 -11.88 18.37
CA THR A 147 18.30 -12.39 17.09
C THR A 147 18.30 -13.92 17.05
N ASP A 148 18.77 -14.59 18.10
CA ASP A 148 18.74 -16.06 18.21
C ASP A 148 17.33 -16.65 18.14
N ALA A 149 16.31 -15.94 18.65
CA ALA A 149 14.93 -16.39 18.61
C ALA A 149 14.35 -16.29 17.19
N LEU A 150 14.61 -15.17 16.51
CA LEU A 150 14.19 -14.97 15.13
C LEU A 150 14.90 -15.93 14.17
N THR A 151 16.22 -16.14 14.30
CA THR A 151 16.96 -17.13 13.51
C THR A 151 16.40 -18.54 13.70
N LYS A 152 16.12 -18.96 14.94
CA LYS A 152 15.49 -20.26 15.21
C LYS A 152 14.09 -20.39 14.60
N LEU A 153 13.33 -19.30 14.55
CA LEU A 153 12.01 -19.28 13.91
C LEU A 153 12.15 -19.53 12.40
N ILE A 154 13.06 -18.79 11.75
CA ILE A 154 13.37 -18.90 10.32
C ILE A 154 13.82 -20.31 9.95
N GLU A 155 14.74 -20.89 10.74
CA GLU A 155 15.21 -22.27 10.56
C GLU A 155 14.09 -23.29 10.75
N LYS A 156 13.35 -23.21 11.87
CA LYS A 156 12.28 -24.16 12.21
C LYS A 156 11.18 -24.21 11.15
N GLN A 157 10.87 -23.08 10.54
CA GLN A 157 9.83 -22.95 9.53
C GLN A 157 10.36 -23.10 8.10
N ASN A 158 11.65 -23.39 7.93
CA ASN A 158 12.31 -23.53 6.64
C ASN A 158 12.04 -22.32 5.71
N ILE A 159 12.12 -21.11 6.27
CA ILE A 159 11.83 -19.85 5.55
C ILE A 159 12.91 -19.53 4.53
N HIS A 160 14.16 -19.94 4.78
CA HIS A 160 15.31 -19.61 3.92
C HIS A 160 15.11 -20.00 2.45
N GLN A 161 14.39 -21.08 2.16
CA GLN A 161 14.13 -21.53 0.78
C GLN A 161 13.16 -20.62 -0.01
N TRP A 162 12.49 -19.69 0.68
CA TRP A 162 11.45 -18.80 0.12
C TRP A 162 11.88 -17.33 0.04
N LEU A 163 13.10 -17.04 0.46
CA LEU A 163 13.74 -15.74 0.28
C LEU A 163 14.34 -15.68 -1.13
N THR A 164 14.34 -14.49 -1.73
CA THR A 164 15.15 -14.26 -2.92
C THR A 164 16.63 -14.16 -2.55
N GLU A 165 17.52 -14.13 -3.55
CA GLU A 165 18.96 -13.99 -3.31
C GLU A 165 19.25 -12.68 -2.58
N GLU A 166 18.67 -11.57 -3.02
CA GLU A 166 18.80 -10.25 -2.39
C GLU A 166 18.33 -10.29 -0.92
N GLU A 167 17.16 -10.86 -0.66
CA GLU A 167 16.59 -10.93 0.69
C GLU A 167 17.41 -11.84 1.61
N SER A 168 18.03 -12.87 1.04
CA SER A 168 18.96 -13.74 1.77
C SER A 168 20.24 -13.00 2.16
N GLU A 169 20.75 -12.08 1.33
CA GLU A 169 21.89 -11.24 1.68
C GLU A 169 21.57 -10.30 2.84
N ILE A 170 20.36 -9.73 2.89
CA ILE A 170 19.92 -8.86 4.01
C ILE A 170 19.96 -9.62 5.33
N LEU A 171 19.51 -10.88 5.36
CA LEU A 171 19.54 -11.71 6.58
C LEU A 171 20.96 -12.14 7.02
N LYS A 172 21.98 -11.98 6.17
CA LYS A 172 23.38 -12.25 6.55
C LYS A 172 24.02 -11.08 7.28
N LEU A 173 23.47 -9.87 7.15
CA LEU A 173 23.92 -8.69 7.87
C LEU A 173 23.56 -8.79 9.36
N SER A 174 24.28 -8.08 10.22
CA SER A 174 23.79 -7.83 11.57
C SER A 174 22.47 -7.04 11.51
N ARG A 175 21.65 -7.11 12.56
CA ARG A 175 20.36 -6.40 12.55
C ARG A 175 20.52 -4.89 12.55
N GLU A 176 21.57 -4.38 13.19
CA GLU A 176 21.93 -2.97 13.14
C GLU A 176 22.28 -2.53 11.72
N GLU A 177 23.15 -3.27 11.03
CA GLU A 177 23.54 -2.98 9.64
C GLU A 177 22.32 -3.11 8.70
N ALA A 178 21.54 -4.18 8.82
CA ALA A 178 20.34 -4.39 8.02
C ALA A 178 19.34 -3.23 8.19
N LYS A 179 19.17 -2.73 9.42
CA LYS A 179 18.34 -1.57 9.71
C LYS A 179 18.91 -0.29 9.11
N GLU A 180 20.21 -0.04 9.26
CA GLU A 180 20.84 1.16 8.70
C GLU A 180 20.73 1.20 7.17
N GLU A 181 20.90 0.06 6.50
CA GLU A 181 20.95 -0.02 5.04
C GLU A 181 19.57 -0.17 4.38
N HIS A 182 18.59 -0.79 5.03
CA HIS A 182 17.33 -1.21 4.38
C HIS A 182 16.04 -0.65 5.01
N LEU A 183 16.10 0.13 6.09
CA LEU A 183 14.88 0.65 6.74
C LEU A 183 14.01 1.49 5.80
N ASP A 184 14.62 2.27 4.90
CA ASP A 184 13.90 3.15 3.97
C ASP A 184 13.20 2.39 2.82
N SER A 185 13.60 1.14 2.54
CA SER A 185 13.08 0.34 1.43
C SER A 185 12.23 -0.85 1.88
N ILE A 186 12.39 -1.33 3.11
CA ILE A 186 11.67 -2.51 3.61
C ILE A 186 10.14 -2.32 3.63
N GLY A 187 9.67 -1.07 3.72
CA GLY A 187 8.25 -0.74 3.63
C GLY A 187 7.59 -1.20 2.33
N TRP A 188 8.33 -1.27 1.21
CA TRP A 188 7.79 -1.79 -0.06
C TRP A 188 7.51 -3.30 0.02
N LYS A 189 8.42 -4.06 0.65
CA LYS A 189 8.20 -5.50 0.92
C LYS A 189 7.00 -5.73 1.83
N PHE A 190 6.75 -4.80 2.75
CA PHE A 190 5.57 -4.83 3.61
C PHE A 190 4.26 -4.64 2.82
N GLU A 191 4.25 -3.82 1.77
CA GLU A 191 3.09 -3.67 0.88
C GLU A 191 2.78 -4.97 0.10
N ASN A 192 3.78 -5.77 -0.24
CA ASN A 192 3.56 -7.08 -0.87
C ASN A 192 2.85 -8.06 0.08
N MET A 193 3.00 -7.92 1.40
CA MET A 193 2.43 -8.86 2.37
C MET A 193 0.90 -8.80 2.41
N TRP A 194 0.31 -7.63 2.20
CA TRP A 194 -1.14 -7.47 2.36
C TRP A 194 -1.96 -8.29 1.35
N PRO A 195 -1.67 -8.28 0.03
CA PRO A 195 -2.34 -9.18 -0.90
C PRO A 195 -2.10 -10.66 -0.61
N LEU A 196 -0.88 -11.05 -0.21
CA LEU A 196 -0.59 -12.44 0.15
C LEU A 196 -1.41 -12.88 1.37
N ALA A 197 -1.48 -12.03 2.39
CA ALA A 197 -2.30 -12.28 3.58
C ALA A 197 -3.79 -12.36 3.21
N TRP A 198 -4.27 -11.46 2.36
CA TRP A 198 -5.64 -11.46 1.86
C TRP A 198 -5.96 -12.78 1.19
N ILE A 199 -5.18 -13.23 0.19
CA ILE A 199 -5.34 -14.53 -0.46
C ILE A 199 -5.51 -15.68 0.55
N LEU A 200 -4.70 -15.65 1.62
CA LEU A 200 -4.68 -16.66 2.68
C LEU A 200 -5.83 -16.54 3.70
N GLY A 201 -6.78 -15.63 3.50
CA GLY A 201 -7.98 -15.48 4.31
C GLY A 201 -7.97 -14.29 5.29
N PHE A 202 -7.01 -13.36 5.17
CA PHE A 202 -7.09 -12.08 5.88
C PHE A 202 -8.29 -11.29 5.35
N LYS A 203 -9.16 -10.83 6.26
CA LYS A 203 -10.50 -10.35 5.88
C LYS A 203 -10.51 -9.04 5.12
N THR A 204 -9.50 -8.20 5.33
CA THR A 204 -9.48 -6.83 4.80
C THR A 204 -8.77 -6.83 3.45
N PRO A 205 -9.48 -6.57 2.33
CA PRO A 205 -8.88 -6.61 1.00
C PRO A 205 -7.91 -5.45 0.77
N PRO A 206 -6.85 -5.65 -0.04
CA PRO A 206 -5.98 -4.57 -0.46
C PRO A 206 -6.75 -3.53 -1.28
N LEU A 207 -6.54 -2.25 -0.97
CA LEU A 207 -7.25 -1.14 -1.62
C LEU A 207 -6.36 -0.49 -2.69
N PHE A 208 -6.91 -0.25 -3.88
CA PHE A 208 -6.17 0.33 -5.02
C PHE A 208 -6.11 1.87 -5.00
N TYR A 209 -6.89 2.51 -4.13
CA TYR A 209 -7.07 3.96 -4.07
C TYR A 209 -6.43 4.63 -2.86
N ILE A 210 -5.70 3.88 -2.05
CA ILE A 210 -4.93 4.40 -0.91
C ILE A 210 -3.44 4.23 -1.15
N GLY A 211 -2.65 5.10 -0.51
CA GLY A 211 -1.20 4.98 -0.45
C GLY A 211 -0.75 3.82 0.43
N MET A 212 0.19 4.06 1.34
CA MET A 212 0.74 3.02 2.22
C MET A 212 -0.34 2.30 3.05
N ILE A 213 -0.06 1.06 3.47
CA ILE A 213 -0.92 0.27 4.33
C ILE A 213 -1.27 1.05 5.62
N PRO A 214 -2.55 1.22 5.95
CA PRO A 214 -2.96 1.85 7.19
C PRO A 214 -2.46 1.09 8.42
N GLU A 215 -2.16 1.83 9.49
CA GLU A 215 -1.62 1.27 10.73
C GLU A 215 -2.54 0.19 11.32
N GLU A 216 -3.86 0.42 11.29
CA GLU A 216 -4.86 -0.50 11.82
C GLU A 216 -4.81 -1.85 11.08
N ILE A 217 -4.70 -1.80 9.75
CA ILE A 217 -4.64 -2.99 8.89
C ILE A 217 -3.32 -3.73 9.11
N SER A 218 -2.20 -3.00 9.16
CA SER A 218 -0.88 -3.59 9.44
C SER A 218 -0.83 -4.27 10.81
N THR A 219 -1.43 -3.65 11.83
CA THR A 219 -1.47 -4.17 13.20
C THR A 219 -2.34 -5.42 13.27
N GLU A 220 -3.52 -5.41 12.65
CA GLU A 220 -4.39 -6.58 12.57
C GLU A 220 -3.70 -7.74 11.83
N MET A 221 -3.10 -7.46 10.67
CA MET A 221 -2.39 -8.45 9.87
C MET A 221 -1.23 -9.09 10.66
N LEU A 222 -0.34 -8.28 11.24
CA LEU A 222 0.85 -8.78 11.94
C LEU A 222 0.52 -9.47 13.26
N LEU A 223 -0.35 -8.88 14.09
CA LEU A 223 -0.58 -9.37 15.44
C LEU A 223 -1.68 -10.43 15.55
N GLN A 224 -2.65 -10.42 14.63
CA GLN A 224 -3.81 -11.32 14.70
C GLN A 224 -3.78 -12.39 13.61
N PHE A 225 -3.36 -12.05 12.39
CA PHE A 225 -3.40 -12.97 11.26
C PHE A 225 -2.11 -13.78 11.07
N ILE A 226 -0.93 -13.17 11.28
CA ILE A 226 0.39 -13.81 11.16
C ILE A 226 1.05 -13.97 12.55
N PRO A 227 0.52 -14.83 13.44
CA PRO A 227 1.06 -14.94 14.79
C PRO A 227 2.47 -15.55 14.79
N GLU A 228 3.37 -14.95 15.59
CA GLU A 228 4.81 -15.27 15.65
C GLU A 228 5.14 -16.75 15.90
N ASN A 229 4.23 -17.52 16.50
CA ASN A 229 4.45 -18.94 16.84
C ASN A 229 3.92 -19.93 15.81
N GLN A 230 3.42 -19.45 14.68
CA GLN A 230 2.87 -20.28 13.61
C GLN A 230 3.68 -20.07 12.35
N GLY A 231 3.81 -21.12 11.54
CA GLY A 231 4.43 -21.07 10.22
C GLY A 231 3.40 -21.29 9.11
N PRO A 232 3.86 -21.38 7.86
CA PRO A 232 3.02 -21.48 6.68
C PRO A 232 1.97 -22.60 6.78
N GLU A 233 2.32 -23.80 7.24
CA GLU A 233 1.38 -24.92 7.30
C GLU A 233 0.24 -24.68 8.30
N GLN A 234 0.50 -23.94 9.40
CA GLN A 234 -0.51 -23.67 10.41
C GLN A 234 -1.53 -22.62 9.95
N ILE A 235 -1.12 -21.64 9.13
CA ILE A 235 -2.07 -20.68 8.54
C ILE A 235 -3.03 -21.39 7.59
N LEU A 236 -2.52 -22.38 6.86
CA LEU A 236 -3.33 -23.13 5.90
C LEU A 236 -4.37 -24.03 6.57
N ALA A 237 -4.09 -24.53 7.77
CA ALA A 237 -5.00 -25.41 8.49
C ALA A 237 -6.20 -24.65 9.13
N LYS A 238 -6.14 -23.32 9.23
CA LYS A 238 -7.05 -22.53 10.07
C LYS A 238 -7.96 -21.58 9.30
N ASN A 239 -7.62 -21.26 8.05
CA ASN A 239 -8.26 -20.18 7.32
C ASN A 239 -9.03 -20.69 6.11
N MET A 240 -10.01 -19.88 5.70
CA MET A 240 -10.70 -20.02 4.44
C MET A 240 -10.06 -19.05 3.45
N PHE A 241 -9.51 -19.58 2.37
CA PHE A 241 -8.82 -18.77 1.35
C PHE A 241 -9.81 -18.17 0.36
N HIS A 242 -9.41 -17.07 -0.26
CA HIS A 242 -10.12 -16.53 -1.41
C HIS A 242 -10.01 -17.46 -2.61
N THR A 243 -11.05 -17.48 -3.45
CA THR A 243 -11.08 -18.34 -4.64
C THR A 243 -10.16 -17.79 -5.71
N GLU A 244 -9.74 -18.65 -6.65
CA GLU A 244 -8.93 -18.23 -7.79
C GLU A 244 -9.60 -17.11 -8.60
N ASP A 245 -10.92 -17.19 -8.81
CA ASP A 245 -11.69 -16.15 -9.50
C ASP A 245 -11.66 -14.79 -8.76
N GLU A 246 -11.78 -14.79 -7.42
CA GLU A 246 -11.67 -13.57 -6.62
C GLU A 246 -10.27 -12.94 -6.72
N ILE A 247 -9.23 -13.78 -6.77
CA ILE A 247 -7.84 -13.34 -6.87
C ILE A 247 -7.56 -12.79 -8.27
N ILE A 248 -8.10 -13.41 -9.32
CA ILE A 248 -8.05 -12.90 -10.70
C ILE A 248 -8.77 -11.55 -10.80
N GLU A 249 -9.97 -11.41 -10.23
CA GLU A 249 -10.70 -10.12 -10.21
C GLU A 249 -9.89 -9.02 -9.49
N MET A 250 -9.21 -9.36 -8.39
CA MET A 250 -8.37 -8.43 -7.65
C MET A 250 -7.10 -8.05 -8.43
N GLU A 251 -6.39 -9.01 -9.03
CA GLU A 251 -5.21 -8.71 -9.85
C GLU A 251 -5.58 -7.82 -11.03
N ASP A 252 -6.68 -8.11 -11.71
CA ASP A 252 -7.18 -7.34 -12.84
C ASP A 252 -7.50 -5.88 -12.47
N LEU A 253 -8.10 -5.68 -11.29
CA LEU A 253 -8.38 -4.37 -10.72
C LEU A 253 -7.08 -3.58 -10.51
N PHE A 254 -6.07 -4.23 -9.91
CA PHE A 254 -4.75 -3.63 -9.68
C PHE A 254 -3.98 -3.41 -10.98
N TYR A 255 -4.13 -4.26 -11.99
CA TYR A 255 -3.56 -4.07 -13.32
C TYR A 255 -4.13 -2.82 -13.99
N CYS A 256 -5.45 -2.67 -14.02
CA CYS A 256 -6.10 -1.49 -14.56
C CYS A 256 -5.73 -0.22 -13.77
N ALA A 257 -5.64 -0.31 -12.44
CA ALA A 257 -5.25 0.83 -11.61
C ALA A 257 -3.80 1.23 -11.89
N HIS A 258 -2.90 0.26 -12.02
CA HIS A 258 -1.51 0.50 -12.35
C HIS A 258 -1.34 1.16 -13.71
N ASN A 259 -2.14 0.79 -14.73
CA ASN A 259 -2.17 1.52 -16.01
C ASN A 259 -2.50 3.01 -15.85
N ALA A 260 -3.57 3.31 -15.10
CA ALA A 260 -3.99 4.68 -14.84
C ALA A 260 -2.89 5.46 -14.10
N ILE A 261 -2.21 4.82 -13.15
CA ILE A 261 -1.08 5.39 -12.39
C ILE A 261 0.12 5.66 -13.31
N ARG A 262 0.52 4.71 -14.16
CA ARG A 262 1.62 4.89 -15.12
C ARG A 262 1.33 6.03 -16.09
N SER A 263 0.10 6.12 -16.57
CA SER A 263 -0.35 7.25 -17.38
C SER A 263 -0.25 8.59 -16.63
N ALA A 264 -0.55 8.62 -15.32
CA ALA A 264 -0.40 9.82 -14.51
C ALA A 264 1.06 10.21 -14.27
N GLN A 265 1.96 9.24 -14.11
CA GLN A 265 3.39 9.46 -13.94
C GLN A 265 4.04 10.15 -15.17
N ILE A 266 3.46 9.99 -16.36
CA ILE A 266 3.90 10.68 -17.59
C ILE A 266 3.13 11.99 -17.87
N GLY A 267 2.29 12.44 -16.94
CA GLY A 267 1.64 13.76 -16.97
C GLY A 267 0.15 13.78 -17.34
N ASN A 268 -0.50 12.63 -17.52
CA ASN A 268 -1.94 12.59 -17.76
C ASN A 268 -2.76 12.73 -16.47
N LYS A 269 -4.01 13.19 -16.60
CA LYS A 269 -4.95 13.31 -15.48
C LYS A 269 -5.81 12.06 -15.36
N THR A 270 -5.18 10.96 -14.95
CA THR A 270 -5.80 9.61 -14.90
C THR A 270 -5.96 9.04 -13.50
N VAL A 271 -5.59 9.78 -12.46
CA VAL A 271 -5.80 9.43 -11.04
C VAL A 271 -6.48 10.61 -10.33
N PRO A 272 -7.17 10.41 -9.19
CA PRO A 272 -7.85 11.50 -8.50
C PRO A 272 -6.84 12.52 -7.94
N PRO A 273 -7.22 13.80 -7.77
CA PRO A 273 -6.28 14.88 -7.42
C PRO A 273 -5.46 14.69 -6.15
N ARG A 274 -5.97 13.93 -5.17
CA ARG A 274 -5.31 13.67 -3.89
C ARG A 274 -4.42 12.41 -3.90
N PHE A 275 -4.43 11.64 -4.98
CA PHE A 275 -3.60 10.45 -5.14
C PHE A 275 -2.25 10.83 -5.76
N HIS A 276 -1.15 10.49 -5.08
CA HIS A 276 0.19 10.81 -5.53
C HIS A 276 0.75 9.69 -6.45
N PRO A 277 0.97 9.93 -7.76
CA PRO A 277 1.31 8.87 -8.71
C PRO A 277 2.59 8.10 -8.42
N VAL A 278 3.58 8.71 -7.75
CA VAL A 278 4.83 8.03 -7.35
C VAL A 278 4.69 7.33 -6.00
N ARG A 279 4.48 8.08 -4.91
CA ARG A 279 4.36 7.52 -3.55
C ARG A 279 3.23 6.49 -3.43
N ASP A 280 2.00 6.87 -3.77
CA ASP A 280 0.84 5.98 -3.61
C ASP A 280 0.84 4.92 -4.72
N GLY A 281 1.28 5.30 -5.92
CA GLY A 281 1.45 4.37 -7.04
C GLY A 281 2.48 3.27 -6.78
N GLY A 282 3.54 3.54 -6.01
CA GLY A 282 4.50 2.53 -5.57
C GLY A 282 3.84 1.45 -4.71
N ALA A 283 2.97 1.82 -3.78
CA ALA A 283 2.24 0.84 -2.97
C ALA A 283 1.32 -0.04 -3.84
N ILE A 284 0.67 0.55 -4.85
CA ILE A 284 -0.16 -0.21 -5.80
C ILE A 284 0.68 -1.16 -6.66
N HIS A 285 1.87 -0.73 -7.09
CA HIS A 285 2.82 -1.57 -7.81
C HIS A 285 3.21 -2.81 -6.98
N GLU A 286 3.59 -2.60 -5.72
CA GLU A 286 3.97 -3.70 -4.82
C GLU A 286 2.81 -4.64 -4.51
N ARG A 287 1.60 -4.11 -4.30
CA ARG A 287 0.42 -4.95 -4.09
C ARG A 287 0.08 -5.78 -5.33
N ARG A 288 0.19 -5.18 -6.52
CA ARG A 288 0.00 -5.90 -7.78
C ARG A 288 1.05 -6.98 -7.96
N HIS A 289 2.32 -6.70 -7.66
CA HIS A 289 3.41 -7.66 -7.74
C HIS A 289 3.06 -8.99 -7.06
N ALA A 290 2.61 -8.92 -5.81
CA ALA A 290 2.19 -10.10 -5.05
C ALA A 290 1.01 -10.86 -5.68
N LEU A 291 0.02 -10.14 -6.21
CA LEU A 291 -1.16 -10.73 -6.89
C LEU A 291 -0.76 -11.42 -8.19
N THR A 292 -0.01 -10.73 -9.05
CA THR A 292 0.46 -11.25 -10.34
C THR A 292 1.37 -12.46 -10.14
N TRP A 293 2.29 -12.40 -9.18
CA TRP A 293 3.16 -13.53 -8.83
C TRP A 293 2.34 -14.74 -8.36
N SER A 294 1.32 -14.52 -7.52
CA SER A 294 0.43 -15.58 -7.02
C SER A 294 -0.35 -16.28 -8.13
N LEU A 295 -0.60 -15.60 -9.26
CA LEU A 295 -1.30 -16.13 -10.44
C LEU A 295 -0.36 -16.62 -11.55
N SER A 296 0.95 -16.70 -11.28
CA SER A 296 1.98 -17.02 -12.28
C SER A 296 2.97 -18.08 -11.77
N PRO A 297 2.56 -19.35 -11.54
CA PRO A 297 3.32 -20.39 -10.84
C PRO A 297 4.72 -20.67 -11.39
N GLU A 298 4.92 -20.47 -12.68
CA GLU A 298 6.19 -20.75 -13.37
C GLU A 298 7.18 -19.57 -13.34
N VAL A 299 6.79 -18.40 -12.81
CA VAL A 299 7.58 -17.17 -12.86
C VAL A 299 8.23 -16.88 -11.50
N SER A 300 9.54 -16.66 -11.44
CA SER A 300 10.17 -16.33 -10.15
C SER A 300 9.70 -14.97 -9.61
N TRP A 301 9.87 -14.71 -8.31
CA TRP A 301 9.44 -13.45 -7.68
C TRP A 301 9.97 -12.22 -8.43
N GLU A 302 11.27 -12.19 -8.71
CA GLU A 302 11.95 -11.06 -9.36
C GLU A 302 11.64 -10.91 -10.86
N GLU A 303 11.13 -11.97 -11.51
CA GLU A 303 10.81 -11.97 -12.95
C GLU A 303 9.33 -11.67 -13.23
N THR A 304 8.53 -11.37 -12.20
CA THR A 304 7.11 -11.07 -12.34
C THR A 304 6.91 -9.83 -13.23
N ASP A 305 6.27 -10.02 -14.39
CA ASP A 305 6.02 -8.92 -15.33
C ASP A 305 4.87 -8.02 -14.86
N LEU A 306 5.19 -6.75 -14.65
CA LEU A 306 4.24 -5.71 -14.27
C LEU A 306 4.04 -4.65 -15.36
N SER A 307 4.42 -4.95 -16.59
CA SER A 307 4.18 -4.08 -17.74
C SER A 307 2.68 -3.73 -17.89
N THR A 308 2.43 -2.49 -18.34
CA THR A 308 1.10 -1.93 -18.59
C THR A 308 1.16 -0.77 -19.58
#